data_AF-A0A8T1S6U3-F1
#
_entry.id   AF-A0A8T1S6U3-F1
#
_cell.length_a   1.000
_cell.length_b   1.000
_cell.length_c   1.000
_cell.angle_alpha   90.00
_cell.angle_beta   90.00
_cell.angle_gamma   90.00
#
_symmetry.space_group_name_H-M   'P 1'
#
loop_
_entity.id
_entity.type
_entity.pdbx_description
1 polymer ?
#
loop_
_entity_poly.entity_id
_entity_poly.type
_entity_poly.pdbx_seq_one_letter_code
_entity_poly.pdbx_strand_id
1 'polypeptide(L)'
;CVRCSTYGPFHPQTDGLVEHFNRPLKDMIRKVVNRDRKNWDTFLPYLMFAIREVPQTSTGFSPFELIYGRHPHGILDIAKEYCEEQPYRGRNIIEHVIQMRDRILSSYSHSAGTRGESTSGPTDLLEWLSE
;
A
#
# COMPACT_ATOMS: atom_id res chain seq x y z
N CYS A 1 -2.13 -29.10 -33.68
CA CYS A 1 -0.81 -29.70 -33.42
C CYS A 1 0.03 -28.69 -32.64
N VAL A 2 0.14 -28.84 -31.31
CA VAL A 2 1.05 -28.00 -30.50
C VAL A 2 2.45 -28.58 -30.67
N ARG A 3 3.38 -27.79 -31.20
CA ARG A 3 4.77 -28.20 -31.38
C ARG A 3 5.45 -28.19 -30.01
N CYS A 4 5.64 -29.37 -29.41
CA CYS A 4 6.36 -29.50 -28.16
C CYS A 4 7.87 -29.44 -28.46
N SER A 5 8.49 -28.29 -28.21
CA SER A 5 9.94 -28.15 -28.31
C SER A 5 10.57 -28.72 -27.05
N THR A 6 11.21 -29.88 -27.15
CA THR A 6 12.03 -30.43 -26.06
C THR A 6 13.36 -29.67 -26.04
N TYR A 7 13.57 -28.84 -25.02
CA TYR A 7 14.83 -28.12 -24.80
C TYR A 7 15.91 -29.15 -24.39
N GLY A 8 16.99 -29.25 -25.16
CA GLY A 8 18.13 -30.11 -24.82
C GLY A 8 18.87 -29.58 -23.58
N PRO A 9 19.71 -30.39 -22.91
CA PRO A 9 20.28 -30.12 -21.58
C PRO A 9 21.15 -28.86 -21.44
N PHE A 10 21.37 -28.07 -22.50
CA PHE A 10 22.15 -26.84 -22.46
C PHE A 10 21.63 -25.82 -23.49
N HIS A 11 20.47 -25.21 -23.23
CA HIS A 11 19.98 -24.12 -24.06
C HIS A 11 19.74 -22.83 -23.23
N PRO A 12 20.84 -22.18 -22.77
CA PRO A 12 20.77 -21.06 -21.82
C PRO A 12 20.03 -19.83 -22.36
N GLN A 13 19.90 -19.70 -23.68
CA GLN A 13 19.28 -18.52 -24.30
C GLN A 13 17.75 -18.50 -24.15
N THR A 14 17.08 -19.65 -24.22
CA THR A 14 15.62 -19.72 -24.01
C THR A 14 15.27 -19.94 -22.54
N ASP A 15 16.10 -20.69 -21.81
CA ASP A 15 15.88 -20.97 -20.39
C ASP A 15 16.08 -19.72 -19.53
N GLY A 16 17.00 -18.82 -19.87
CA GLY A 16 17.32 -17.65 -19.05
C GLY A 16 16.15 -16.66 -18.87
N LEU A 17 15.35 -16.41 -19.90
CA LEU A 17 14.18 -15.53 -19.80
C LEU A 17 13.07 -16.14 -18.93
N VAL A 18 12.84 -17.44 -19.11
CA VAL A 18 11.87 -18.19 -18.31
C VAL A 18 12.32 -18.27 -16.85
N GLU A 19 13.61 -18.48 -16.60
CA GLU A 19 14.19 -18.48 -15.26
C GLU A 19 14.06 -17.12 -14.57
N HIS A 20 14.32 -16.03 -15.29
CA HIS A 20 14.18 -14.67 -14.76
C HIS A 20 12.73 -14.38 -14.36
N PHE A 21 11.77 -14.79 -15.20
CA PHE A 21 10.34 -14.65 -14.90
C PHE A 21 9.89 -15.55 -13.72
N ASN A 22 10.40 -16.78 -13.65
CA ASN A 22 10.03 -17.73 -12.61
C ASN A 22 10.66 -17.47 -11.25
N ARG A 23 11.79 -16.73 -11.19
CA ARG A 23 12.49 -16.39 -9.94
C ARG A 23 11.59 -15.65 -8.92
N PRO A 24 10.97 -14.50 -9.24
CA PRO A 24 10.10 -13.80 -8.29
C PRO A 24 8.88 -14.63 -7.88
N LEU A 25 8.32 -15.44 -8.80
CA LEU A 25 7.23 -16.36 -8.51
C LEU A 25 7.63 -17.38 -7.43
N LYS A 26 8.77 -18.04 -7.61
CA LYS A 26 9.30 -19.03 -6.64
C LYS A 26 9.56 -18.39 -5.28
N ASP A 27 10.11 -17.18 -5.25
CA ASP A 27 10.41 -16.49 -4.00
C ASP A 27 9.15 -16.08 -3.24
N MET A 28 8.13 -15.62 -3.94
CA MET A 28 6.84 -15.31 -3.34
C MET A 28 6.12 -16.56 -2.82
N ILE A 29 6.11 -17.66 -3.59
CA ILE A 29 5.56 -18.94 -3.12
C ILE A 29 6.32 -19.42 -1.88
N ARG A 30 7.66 -19.34 -1.87
CA ARG A 30 8.46 -19.72 -0.71
C ARG A 30 8.07 -18.93 0.55
N LYS A 31 7.84 -17.62 0.42
CA LYS A 31 7.38 -16.78 1.54
C LYS A 31 6.02 -17.22 2.08
N VAL A 32 5.06 -17.49 1.19
CA VAL A 32 3.70 -17.93 1.57
C VAL A 32 3.75 -19.31 2.22
N VAL A 33 4.46 -20.26 1.62
CA VAL A 33 4.61 -21.62 2.15
C VAL A 33 5.30 -21.60 3.52
N ASN A 34 6.29 -20.72 3.73
CA ASN A 34 6.94 -20.58 5.04
C ASN A 34 6.00 -20.03 6.11
N ARG A 35 5.00 -19.22 5.74
CA ARG A 35 4.00 -18.66 6.66
C ARG A 35 2.89 -19.66 6.95
N ASP A 36 2.33 -20.26 5.91
CA ASP A 36 1.20 -21.20 5.97
C ASP A 36 1.41 -22.37 5.01
N ARG A 37 2.05 -23.44 5.51
CA ARG A 37 2.32 -24.66 4.71
C ARG A 37 1.07 -25.42 4.28
N LYS A 38 -0.05 -25.26 4.99
CA LYS A 38 -1.24 -26.10 4.79
C LYS A 38 -2.21 -25.53 3.75
N ASN A 39 -2.22 -24.21 3.56
CA ASN A 39 -3.20 -23.49 2.73
C ASN A 39 -2.51 -22.64 1.63
N TRP A 40 -1.28 -22.99 1.25
CA TRP A 40 -0.49 -22.22 0.28
C TRP A 40 -1.14 -22.16 -1.11
N ASP A 41 -1.90 -23.19 -1.46
CA ASP A 41 -2.66 -23.35 -2.70
C ASP A 41 -3.79 -22.32 -2.80
N THR A 42 -4.47 -22.02 -1.69
CA THR A 42 -5.51 -20.97 -1.63
C THR A 42 -4.94 -19.59 -1.97
N PHE A 43 -3.67 -19.33 -1.61
CA PHE A 43 -3.00 -18.05 -1.88
C PHE A 43 -2.42 -17.96 -3.30
N LEU A 44 -2.33 -19.08 -4.03
CA LEU A 44 -1.69 -19.14 -5.34
C LEU A 44 -2.34 -18.20 -6.38
N PRO A 45 -3.68 -18.12 -6.50
CA PRO A 45 -4.32 -17.20 -7.45
C PRO A 45 -4.00 -15.73 -7.16
N TYR A 46 -3.98 -15.35 -5.88
CA TYR A 46 -3.65 -13.99 -5.44
C TYR A 46 -2.20 -13.63 -5.77
N LEU A 47 -1.29 -14.59 -5.57
CA LEU A 47 0.12 -14.42 -5.90
C LEU A 47 0.35 -14.25 -7.41
N MET A 48 -0.33 -15.08 -8.21
CA MET A 48 -0.28 -14.97 -9.67
C MET A 48 -0.83 -13.63 -10.15
N PHE A 49 -1.89 -13.13 -9.51
CA PHE A 49 -2.42 -11.80 -9.82
C PHE A 49 -1.39 -10.70 -9.51
N ALA A 50 -0.80 -10.71 -8.31
CA ALA A 50 0.22 -9.73 -7.93
C ALA A 50 1.40 -9.69 -8.90
N ILE A 51 1.86 -10.84 -9.40
CA ILE A 51 2.95 -10.90 -10.40
C ILE A 51 2.54 -10.29 -11.74
N ARG A 52 1.26 -10.44 -12.13
CA ARG A 52 0.73 -9.92 -13.39
C ARG A 52 0.44 -8.42 -13.32
N GLU A 53 0.16 -7.90 -12.13
CA GLU A 53 -0.13 -6.50 -11.86
C GLU A 53 1.14 -5.65 -11.77
N VAL A 54 2.20 -6.18 -11.16
CA VAL A 54 3.43 -5.41 -10.91
C VAL A 54 4.25 -5.20 -12.20
N PRO A 55 4.66 -3.96 -12.52
CA PRO A 55 5.52 -3.69 -13.67
C PRO A 55 6.89 -4.33 -13.49
N GLN A 56 7.37 -5.02 -14.54
CA GLN A 56 8.68 -5.64 -14.53
C GLN A 56 9.76 -4.61 -14.85
N THR A 57 10.86 -4.57 -14.10
CA THR A 57 11.93 -3.57 -14.27
C THR A 57 12.54 -3.56 -15.68
N SER A 58 12.64 -4.73 -16.32
CA SER A 58 13.19 -4.86 -17.67
C SER A 58 12.32 -4.24 -18.77
N THR A 59 11.01 -4.25 -18.57
CA THR A 59 10.03 -3.90 -19.60
C THR A 59 9.32 -2.60 -19.27
N GLY A 60 9.28 -2.19 -18.01
CA GLY A 60 8.55 -1.01 -17.52
C GLY A 60 7.04 -1.21 -17.44
N PHE A 61 6.51 -2.27 -18.07
CA PHE A 61 5.09 -2.61 -18.11
C PHE A 61 4.80 -3.87 -17.31
N SER A 62 3.58 -3.98 -16.79
CA SER A 62 3.07 -5.20 -16.19
C SER A 62 2.72 -6.23 -17.26
N PRO A 63 2.87 -7.54 -16.97
CA PRO A 63 2.44 -8.59 -17.89
C PRO A 63 0.97 -8.47 -18.30
N PHE A 64 0.11 -7.96 -17.41
CA PHE A 64 -1.29 -7.72 -17.72
C PHE A 64 -1.47 -6.64 -18.80
N GLU A 65 -0.77 -5.51 -18.68
CA GLU A 65 -0.81 -4.45 -19.69
C GLU A 65 -0.31 -4.92 -21.05
N LEU A 66 0.75 -5.74 -21.07
CA LEU A 66 1.31 -6.25 -22.32
C LEU A 66 0.33 -7.16 -23.06
N ILE A 67 -0.50 -7.91 -22.33
CA ILE A 67 -1.46 -8.85 -22.93
C ILE A 67 -2.77 -8.14 -23.30
N TYR A 68 -3.26 -7.24 -22.44
CA TYR A 68 -4.60 -6.67 -22.56
C TYR A 68 -4.62 -5.20 -23.03
N GLY A 69 -3.47 -4.54 -23.10
CA GLY A 69 -3.35 -3.14 -23.54
C GLY A 69 -4.00 -2.13 -22.58
N ARG A 70 -4.28 -2.52 -21.34
CA ARG A 70 -4.93 -1.69 -20.31
C ARG A 70 -4.28 -1.93 -18.95
N HIS A 71 -4.30 -0.91 -18.10
CA HIS A 71 -3.84 -1.06 -16.72
C HIS A 71 -4.73 -2.04 -15.95
N PRO A 72 -4.13 -2.96 -15.16
CA PRO A 72 -4.89 -3.78 -14.24
C PRO A 72 -5.49 -2.87 -13.15
N HIS A 73 -6.79 -3.04 -12.86
CA HIS A 73 -7.38 -2.47 -11.65
C HIS A 73 -7.09 -3.44 -10.50
N GLY A 74 -6.05 -3.14 -9.74
CA GLY A 74 -5.63 -3.93 -8.59
C GLY A 74 -6.58 -3.81 -7.41
N ILE A 75 -6.41 -4.71 -6.41
CA ILE A 75 -7.12 -4.59 -5.13
C ILE A 75 -6.79 -3.23 -4.46
N LEU A 76 -5.57 -2.74 -4.65
CA LEU A 76 -5.14 -1.44 -4.14
C LEU A 76 -5.79 -0.28 -4.87
N ASP A 77 -5.98 -0.36 -6.19
CA ASP A 77 -6.68 0.67 -6.95
C ASP A 77 -8.15 0.76 -6.53
N ILE A 78 -8.79 -0.40 -6.36
CA ILE A 78 -10.15 -0.49 -5.84
C ILE A 78 -10.21 0.07 -4.41
N ALA A 79 -9.30 -0.33 -3.52
CA ALA A 79 -9.27 0.19 -2.15
C ALA A 79 -9.04 1.71 -2.11
N LYS A 80 -8.23 2.24 -3.03
CA LYS A 80 -8.02 3.68 -3.20
C LYS A 80 -9.30 4.38 -3.64
N GLU A 81 -10.01 3.81 -4.61
CA GLU A 81 -11.32 4.30 -5.05
C GLU A 81 -12.30 4.34 -3.89
N TYR A 82 -12.42 3.28 -3.07
CA TYR A 82 -13.28 3.31 -1.87
C TYR A 82 -12.85 4.36 -0.82
N CYS A 83 -11.55 4.60 -0.66
CA CYS A 83 -11.05 5.62 0.27
C CYS A 83 -11.30 7.05 -0.26
N GLU A 84 -11.22 7.26 -1.57
CA GLU A 84 -11.49 8.54 -2.23
C GLU A 84 -12.99 8.80 -2.42
N GLU A 85 -13.79 7.73 -2.54
CA GLU A 85 -15.26 7.79 -2.60
C GLU A 85 -15.93 7.99 -1.24
N GLN A 86 -15.18 8.12 -0.14
CA GLN A 86 -15.72 8.75 1.06
C GLN A 86 -15.71 10.25 0.81
N PRO A 87 -16.85 10.87 0.42
CA PRO A 87 -16.89 12.31 0.48
C PRO A 87 -16.76 12.62 1.97
N TYR A 88 -15.88 13.54 2.34
CA TYR A 88 -16.09 14.31 3.56
C TYR A 88 -17.41 15.06 3.37
N ARG A 89 -18.52 14.34 3.58
CA ARG A 89 -19.88 14.76 3.29
C ARG A 89 -20.23 15.77 4.38
N GLY A 90 -19.88 17.02 4.12
CA GLY A 90 -20.44 18.18 4.81
C GLY A 90 -19.82 18.57 6.14
N ARG A 91 -18.58 18.18 6.46
CA ARG A 91 -17.87 18.85 7.57
C ARG A 91 -16.95 19.90 6.96
N ASN A 92 -17.34 21.16 7.09
CA ASN A 92 -16.52 22.28 6.64
C ASN A 92 -15.17 22.16 7.35
N ILE A 93 -14.07 22.03 6.59
CA ILE A 93 -12.73 21.80 7.14
C ILE A 93 -12.40 22.85 8.21
N ILE A 94 -12.88 24.07 8.01
CA ILE A 94 -12.71 25.19 8.96
C ILE A 94 -13.42 24.89 10.28
N GLU A 95 -14.68 24.44 10.25
CA GLU A 95 -15.44 24.07 11.44
C GLU A 95 -14.77 22.91 12.19
N HIS A 96 -14.24 21.93 11.46
CA HIS A 96 -13.55 20.80 12.06
C HIS A 96 -12.26 21.22 12.79
N VAL A 97 -11.47 22.11 12.18
CA VAL A 97 -10.24 22.65 12.78
C VAL A 97 -10.55 23.51 14.01
N ILE A 98 -11.60 24.34 13.97
CA ILE A 98 -12.06 25.11 15.13
C ILE A 98 -12.49 24.17 16.26
N GLN A 99 -13.26 23.14 15.94
CA GLN A 99 -13.74 22.18 16.93
C GLN A 99 -12.59 21.36 17.57
N MET A 100 -11.55 21.04 16.79
CA MET A 100 -10.34 20.42 17.34
C MET A 100 -9.60 21.36 18.29
N ARG A 101 -9.43 22.63 17.90
CA ARG A 101 -8.79 23.66 18.72
C ARG A 101 -9.50 23.78 20.07
N ASP A 102 -10.83 23.87 20.07
CA ASP A 102 -11.62 24.05 21.28
C ASP A 102 -11.52 22.84 22.22
N ARG A 103 -11.47 21.62 21.66
CA ARG A 103 -11.26 20.39 22.45
C ARG A 103 -9.89 20.35 23.10
N ILE A 104 -8.85 20.77 22.39
CA ILE A 104 -7.48 20.84 22.92
C ILE A 104 -7.42 21.86 24.06
N LEU A 105 -7.90 23.08 23.84
CA LEU A 105 -7.90 24.13 24.86
C LEU A 105 -8.73 23.75 26.09
N SER A 106 -9.89 23.11 25.89
CA SER A 106 -10.71 22.58 26.98
C SER A 106 -9.98 21.49 27.77
N SER A 107 -9.20 20.63 27.13
CA SER A 107 -8.41 19.62 27.84
C SER A 107 -7.32 20.24 28.71
N TYR A 108 -6.68 21.31 28.24
CA TYR A 108 -5.66 22.04 29.00
C TYR A 108 -6.26 22.76 30.21
N SER A 109 -7.43 23.39 30.08
CA SER A 109 -8.09 24.07 31.21
C SER A 109 -8.51 23.11 32.32
N HIS A 110 -9.01 21.92 31.96
CA HIS A 110 -9.37 20.88 32.93
C HIS A 110 -8.12 20.29 33.61
N SER A 111 -7.01 20.14 32.88
CA SER A 111 -5.74 19.68 33.46
C SER A 111 -5.09 20.71 34.39
N ALA A 112 -5.20 22.01 34.08
CA ALA A 112 -4.69 23.11 34.89
C ALA A 112 -5.48 23.28 36.21
N GLY A 113 -6.78 23.00 36.22
CA GLY A 113 -7.60 23.03 37.44
C GLY A 113 -7.30 21.90 38.43
N THR A 114 -6.70 20.80 37.97
CA THR A 114 -6.36 19.63 38.81
C THR A 114 -4.94 19.64 39.35
N ARG A 115 -4.11 20.59 38.91
CA ARG A 115 -2.71 20.72 39.34
C ARG A 115 -2.49 22.14 39.83
N GLY A 116 -2.71 22.35 41.13
CA GLY A 116 -2.18 23.51 41.84
C GLY A 116 -0.66 23.43 41.85
N GLU A 117 0.00 23.77 40.74
CA GLU A 117 1.45 23.90 40.69
C GLU A 117 1.86 24.86 39.58
N SER A 118 2.47 25.95 40.03
CA SER A 118 3.11 27.00 39.26
C SER A 118 4.11 26.43 38.24
N THR A 119 3.72 26.40 36.97
CA THR A 119 4.68 26.40 35.88
C THR A 119 4.36 27.57 34.96
N SER A 120 5.27 28.53 34.97
CA SER A 120 5.34 29.69 34.09
C SER A 120 5.60 29.22 32.65
N GLY A 121 4.55 28.85 31.94
CA GLY A 121 4.54 28.75 30.49
C GLY A 121 3.74 29.92 29.91
N PRO A 122 4.18 30.54 28.81
CA PRO A 122 3.55 31.74 28.27
C PRO A 122 2.12 31.39 27.83
N THR A 123 1.14 31.99 28.50
CA THR A 123 -0.29 31.82 28.21
C THR A 123 -0.78 32.69 27.05
N ASP A 124 0.12 33.43 26.40
CA ASP A 124 -0.23 34.37 25.34
C ASP A 124 0.27 33.90 23.96
N LEU A 125 -0.68 33.55 23.11
CA LEU A 125 -0.45 32.98 21.78
C LEU A 125 -0.05 34.03 20.73
N LEU A 126 0.10 35.31 21.11
CA LEU A 126 0.67 36.33 20.23
C LEU A 126 2.21 36.26 20.13
N GLU A 127 2.88 35.58 21.05
CA GLU A 127 4.34 35.35 20.96
C GLU A 127 4.71 34.28 19.93
N TRP A 128 3.90 33.23 19.78
CA TRP A 128 4.21 32.08 18.92
C TRP A 128 3.96 32.30 17.43
N LEU A 129 3.24 33.36 17.07
CA LEU A 129 2.93 33.74 15.68
C LEU A 129 3.85 34.85 15.15
N SER A 130 4.88 35.24 15.91
CA SER A 130 5.87 36.23 15.51
C SER A 130 7.22 35.63 15.09
N GLU A 131 7.34 34.31 15.00
CA GLU A 131 8.45 33.58 14.36
C GLU A 131 7.93 32.79 13.14
#